data_AF-A0A127HUX5-F1
#
_entry.id   AF-A0A127HUX5-F1
#
_cell.length_a   1.000
_cell.length_b   1.000
_cell.length_c   1.000
_cell.angle_alpha   90.00
_cell.angle_beta   90.00
_cell.angle_gamma   90.00
#
_symmetry.space_group_name_H-M   'P 1'
#
loop_
_entity.id
_entity.type
_entity.pdbx_description
1 polymer ?
#
loop_
_entity_poly.entity_id
_entity_poly.type
_entity_poly.pdbx_seq_one_letter_code
_entity_poly.pdbx_strand_id
1 'polypeptide(L)'
;MKIQNGASASTGSACPKKATELWFVTHPKVPKALLGPFLSEADAECGRVVMRSAGAQVTACLVDSIDDITRWHGVNNGQVCRAFAGADRREVSHG
;
A
#
# COMPACT_ATOMS: atom_id res chain seq x y z
N MET A 1 60.18 -16.41 -4.74
CA MET A 1 59.16 -15.53 -5.36
C MET A 1 58.00 -16.41 -5.83
N LYS A 2 56.81 -16.28 -5.24
CA LYS A 2 55.53 -16.58 -5.89
C LYS A 2 54.42 -15.79 -5.20
N ILE A 3 53.85 -14.88 -5.97
CA ILE A 3 52.77 -13.95 -5.62
C ILE A 3 51.46 -14.70 -5.84
N GLN A 4 50.51 -14.63 -4.89
CA GLN A 4 49.09 -14.80 -5.20
C GLN A 4 48.27 -13.72 -4.46
N ASN A 5 47.91 -12.70 -5.24
CA ASN A 5 46.77 -11.82 -5.02
C ASN A 5 45.48 -12.65 -5.06
N GLY A 6 44.47 -12.26 -4.27
CA GLY A 6 43.13 -12.80 -4.41
C GLY A 6 42.15 -12.11 -3.46
N ALA A 7 41.64 -10.96 -3.91
CA ALA A 7 40.68 -10.10 -3.23
C ALA A 7 39.56 -10.85 -2.49
N SER A 8 39.28 -10.43 -1.24
CA SER A 8 37.99 -10.66 -0.60
C SER A 8 36.94 -9.84 -1.34
N ALA A 9 36.31 -10.42 -2.36
CA ALA A 9 35.06 -9.89 -2.87
C ALA A 9 34.02 -10.02 -1.75
N SER A 10 33.75 -8.91 -1.06
CA SER A 10 32.51 -8.79 -0.30
C SER A 10 31.39 -8.95 -1.32
N THR A 11 30.75 -10.11 -1.32
CA THR A 11 29.54 -10.39 -2.07
C THR A 11 28.42 -9.55 -1.44
N GLY A 12 28.52 -8.23 -1.58
CA GLY A 12 27.41 -7.32 -1.42
C GLY A 12 26.43 -7.71 -2.51
N SER A 13 25.53 -8.62 -2.15
CA SER A 13 24.37 -9.02 -2.91
C SER A 13 23.67 -7.75 -3.39
N ALA A 14 23.97 -7.33 -4.62
CA ALA A 14 23.16 -6.40 -5.38
C ALA A 14 21.89 -7.14 -5.82
N CYS A 15 21.15 -7.71 -4.86
CA CYS A 15 19.75 -8.00 -5.09
C CYS A 15 19.06 -6.64 -5.15
N PRO A 16 18.49 -6.24 -6.29
CA PRO A 16 17.60 -5.10 -6.32
C PRO A 16 16.55 -5.35 -5.25
N LYS A 17 16.38 -4.41 -4.30
CA LYS A 17 15.25 -4.46 -3.38
C LYS A 17 13.99 -4.59 -4.24
N LYS A 18 13.20 -5.64 -4.03
CA LYS A 18 11.93 -5.79 -4.75
C LYS A 18 11.12 -4.53 -4.51
N ALA A 19 10.66 -3.89 -5.58
CA ALA A 19 9.74 -2.76 -5.48
C ALA A 19 8.53 -3.20 -4.66
N THR A 20 8.10 -2.35 -3.75
CA THR A 20 6.94 -2.58 -2.89
C THR A 20 5.73 -1.90 -3.51
N GLU A 21 4.56 -2.51 -3.43
CA GLU A 21 3.32 -1.91 -3.90
C GLU A 21 2.65 -1.09 -2.80
N LEU A 22 2.29 0.14 -3.13
CA LEU A 22 1.33 0.96 -2.40
C LEU A 22 0.03 1.03 -3.17
N TRP A 23 -1.07 0.89 -2.45
CA TRP A 23 -2.40 0.87 -3.03
C TRP A 23 -3.14 2.17 -2.72
N PHE A 24 -3.93 2.63 -3.67
CA PHE A 24 -4.69 3.87 -3.59
C PHE A 24 -6.08 3.67 -4.17
N VAL A 25 -7.04 4.43 -3.68
CA VAL A 25 -8.33 4.61 -4.34
C VAL A 25 -8.24 5.85 -5.21
N THR A 26 -8.41 5.68 -6.51
CA THR A 26 -8.37 6.75 -7.52
C THR A 26 -9.71 6.86 -8.23
N HIS A 27 -9.90 7.92 -9.00
CA HIS A 27 -11.07 8.09 -9.83
C HIS A 27 -10.66 8.73 -11.16
N PRO A 28 -11.10 8.21 -12.32
CA PRO A 28 -10.61 8.65 -13.63
C PRO A 28 -10.85 10.13 -13.94
N LYS A 29 -11.82 10.76 -13.27
CA LYS A 29 -12.13 12.19 -13.39
C LYS A 29 -11.33 13.11 -12.45
N VAL A 30 -10.47 12.58 -11.58
CA VAL A 30 -9.68 13.36 -10.61
C VAL A 30 -8.20 13.00 -10.75
N PRO A 31 -7.29 13.97 -10.91
CA PRO A 31 -5.87 13.70 -11.17
C PRO A 31 -5.09 13.23 -9.94
N LYS A 32 -5.74 13.05 -8.80
CA LYS A 32 -5.13 12.66 -7.53
C LYS A 32 -5.87 11.46 -6.94
N ALA A 33 -5.16 10.67 -6.14
CA ALA A 33 -5.78 9.66 -5.31
C ALA A 33 -6.81 10.32 -4.39
N LEU A 34 -7.98 9.69 -4.30
CA LEU A 34 -9.05 10.09 -3.38
C LEU A 34 -8.75 9.57 -1.97
N LEU A 35 -8.13 8.40 -1.86
CA LEU A 35 -7.75 7.81 -0.58
C LEU A 35 -6.49 6.94 -0.70
N GLY A 36 -5.70 6.90 0.37
CA GLY A 36 -4.46 6.14 0.46
C GLY A 36 -3.38 6.94 1.20
N PRO A 37 -2.17 6.38 1.33
CA PRO A 37 -1.75 5.07 0.85
C PRO A 37 -2.37 3.92 1.67
N PHE A 38 -2.39 2.72 1.09
CA PHE A 38 -2.71 1.45 1.74
C PHE A 38 -1.58 0.44 1.51
N LEU A 39 -1.32 -0.42 2.50
CA LEU A 39 -0.28 -1.44 2.41
C LEU A 39 -0.78 -2.76 1.78
N SER A 40 -2.08 -2.86 1.50
CA SER A 40 -2.68 -4.02 0.84
C SER A 40 -3.83 -3.60 -0.06
N GLU A 41 -4.05 -4.36 -1.14
CA GLU A 41 -5.18 -4.18 -2.04
C GLU A 41 -6.52 -4.33 -1.31
N ALA A 42 -6.63 -5.32 -0.43
CA ALA A 42 -7.86 -5.58 0.33
C ALA A 42 -8.27 -4.40 1.22
N ASP A 43 -7.30 -3.72 1.83
CA ASP A 43 -7.56 -2.53 2.63
C ASP A 43 -7.95 -1.34 1.75
N ALA A 44 -7.32 -1.18 0.59
CA ALA A 44 -7.71 -0.16 -0.40
C ALA A 44 -9.14 -0.40 -0.92
N GLU A 45 -9.51 -1.66 -1.11
CA GLU A 45 -10.85 -2.06 -1.53
C GLU A 45 -11.90 -1.76 -0.43
N CYS A 46 -11.57 -1.99 0.84
CA CYS A 46 -12.40 -1.49 1.94
C CYS A 46 -12.55 0.03 1.87
N GLY A 47 -11.47 0.76 1.58
CA GLY A 47 -11.51 2.21 1.37
C GLY A 47 -12.43 2.62 0.22
N ARG A 48 -12.37 1.91 -0.92
CA ARG A 48 -13.23 2.13 -2.08
C ARG A 48 -14.71 1.96 -1.73
N VAL A 49 -15.04 0.90 -0.98
CA VAL A 49 -16.40 0.64 -0.48
C VAL A 49 -16.87 1.75 0.45
N VAL A 50 -16.06 2.13 1.44
CA VAL A 50 -16.39 3.18 2.42
C VAL A 50 -16.61 4.54 1.74
N MET A 51 -15.83 4.87 0.72
CA MET A 51 -15.91 6.15 0.03
C MET A 51 -17.19 6.32 -0.80
N ARG A 52 -17.81 5.21 -1.23
CA ARG A 52 -19.08 5.18 -2.00
C ARG A 52 -19.10 6.09 -3.24
N SER A 53 -17.93 6.33 -3.84
CA SER A 53 -17.82 7.12 -5.06
C SER A 53 -17.97 6.22 -6.29
N ALA A 54 -19.03 6.42 -7.06
CA ALA A 54 -19.26 5.68 -8.29
C ALA A 54 -18.11 5.91 -9.28
N GLY A 55 -17.52 4.83 -9.78
CA GLY A 55 -16.39 4.89 -10.70
C GLY A 55 -15.02 5.05 -10.02
N ALA A 56 -14.96 5.08 -8.69
CA ALA A 56 -13.69 4.95 -7.99
C ALA A 56 -13.14 3.52 -8.14
N GLN A 57 -11.81 3.41 -8.26
CA GLN A 57 -11.08 2.17 -8.52
C GLN A 57 -9.86 2.06 -7.60
N VAL A 58 -9.45 0.82 -7.31
CA VAL A 58 -8.18 0.56 -6.62
C VAL A 58 -7.05 0.50 -7.65
N THR A 59 -5.94 1.17 -7.37
CA THR A 59 -4.75 1.21 -8.21
C THR A 59 -3.49 1.01 -7.38
N ALA A 60 -2.52 0.27 -7.92
CA ALA A 60 -1.21 0.09 -7.32
C ALA A 60 -0.17 1.07 -7.88
N CYS A 61 0.79 1.45 -7.04
CA CYS A 61 2.00 2.17 -7.41
C CYS A 61 3.21 1.42 -6.86
N LEU A 62 4.20 1.15 -7.71
CA LEU A 62 5.46 0.55 -7.30
C LEU A 62 6.39 1.62 -6.72
N VAL A 63 6.93 1.36 -5.53
CA VAL A 63 7.89 2.21 -4.84
C VAL A 63 9.14 1.43 -4.44
N ASP A 64 10.30 2.08 -4.45
CA ASP A 64 11.57 1.45 -4.08
C ASP A 64 11.62 1.11 -2.58
N SER A 65 10.94 1.90 -1.76
CA SER A 65 10.82 1.71 -0.32
C SER A 65 9.62 2.46 0.24
N ILE A 66 9.18 2.04 1.42
CA ILE A 66 8.14 2.70 2.21
C ILE A 66 8.82 3.25 3.47
N ASP A 67 8.78 4.56 3.67
CA ASP A 67 9.23 5.18 4.90
C ASP A 67 8.24 4.94 6.06
N ASP A 68 8.69 5.20 7.29
CA ASP A 68 7.88 4.92 8.48
C ASP A 68 6.56 5.70 8.47
N ILE A 69 6.56 6.97 8.05
CA ILE A 69 5.34 7.79 8.02
C ILE A 69 4.34 7.15 7.05
N THR A 70 4.77 6.82 5.83
CA THR A 70 3.94 6.15 4.83
C THR A 70 3.41 4.81 5.36
N ARG A 71 4.24 4.04 6.07
CA ARG A 71 3.81 2.79 6.74
C ARG A 71 2.74 3.03 7.80
N TRP A 72 2.95 3.99 8.71
CA TRP A 72 1.98 4.34 9.75
C TRP A 72 0.64 4.77 9.15
N HIS A 73 0.66 5.63 8.13
CA HIS A 73 -0.54 6.04 7.40
C HIS A 73 -1.25 4.85 6.74
N GLY A 74 -0.49 3.97 6.09
CA GLY A 74 -1.05 2.79 5.43
C GLY A 74 -1.71 1.81 6.41
N VAL A 75 -1.12 1.59 7.59
CA VAL A 75 -1.72 0.76 8.65
C VAL A 75 -3.00 1.41 9.17
N ASN A 76 -2.95 2.71 9.49
CA ASN A 76 -4.11 3.45 10.00
C ASN A 76 -5.28 3.41 9.00
N ASN A 77 -5.01 3.73 7.74
CA ASN A 77 -6.02 3.72 6.69
C ASN A 77 -6.67 2.34 6.54
N GLY A 78 -5.88 1.25 6.59
CA GLY A 78 -6.41 -0.10 6.50
C GLY A 78 -7.29 -0.48 7.69
N GLN A 79 -6.85 -0.18 8.91
CA GLN A 79 -7.64 -0.44 10.12
C GLN A 79 -8.98 0.33 10.12
N VAL A 80 -8.93 1.63 9.80
CA VAL A 80 -10.11 2.49 9.73
C VAL A 80 -11.07 2.00 8.66
N CYS A 81 -10.61 1.81 7.43
CA CYS A 81 -11.48 1.41 6.32
C CYS A 81 -12.10 0.04 6.54
N ARG A 82 -11.35 -0.92 7.10
CA ARG A 82 -11.88 -2.25 7.43
C ARG A 82 -12.98 -2.17 8.49
N ALA A 83 -12.80 -1.35 9.52
CA ALA A 83 -13.80 -1.16 10.56
C ALA A 83 -15.10 -0.57 9.99
N PHE A 84 -15.00 0.48 9.17
CA PHE A 84 -16.18 1.10 8.55
C PHE A 84 -16.85 0.21 7.51
N ALA A 85 -16.09 -0.51 6.67
CA ALA A 85 -16.64 -1.47 5.72
C ALA A 85 -17.35 -2.64 6.42
N GLY A 86 -16.87 -3.05 7.61
CA GLY A 86 -17.52 -4.05 8.44
C GLY A 86 -18.77 -3.53 9.17
N ALA A 87 -18.77 -2.26 9.58
CA ALA A 87 -19.93 -1.61 10.21
C ALA A 87 -21.11 -1.46 9.23
N ASP A 88 -20.83 -1.21 7.95
CA ASP A 88 -21.86 -1.13 6.91
C ASP A 88 -22.64 -2.45 6.71
N ARG A 89 -22.04 -3.58 7.09
CA ARG A 89 -22.69 -4.91 7.04
C ARG A 89 -23.57 -5.19 8.26
N ARG A 90 -23.52 -4.34 9.29
CA ARG A 90 -24.36 -4.43 10.47
C ARG A 90 -25.41 -3.33 10.35
N GLU A 91 -26.51 -3.63 9.65
CA GLU A 91 -27.69 -2.77 9.66
C GLU A 91 -28.00 -2.38 11.11
N VAL A 92 -27.96 -1.09 11.41
CA VAL A 92 -28.42 -0.58 12.70
C VAL A 92 -29.93 -0.67 12.66
N SER A 93 -30.50 -1.73 13.25
CA SER A 93 -31.94 -1.80 13.47
C SER A 93 -32.34 -0.66 14.40
N HIS A 94 -33.00 0.36 13.84
CA HIS A 94 -33.72 1.35 14.63
C HIS A 94 -35.03 0.70 15.09
N GLY A 95 -34.98 0.04 16.24
CA GLY A 95 -36.17 -0.37 16.99
C GLY A 95 -36.87 0.82 17.64
#